data_AF-Z9JW41-F1
#
_entry.id   AF-Z9JW41-F1
#
_cell.length_a   1.000
_cell.length_b   1.000
_cell.length_c   1.000
_cell.angle_alpha   90.00
_cell.angle_beta   90.00
_cell.angle_gamma   90.00
#
_symmetry.space_group_name_H-M   'P 1'
#
loop_
_entity.id
_entity.type
_entity.pdbx_description
1 polymer ?
#
loop_
_entity_poly.entity_id
_entity_poly.type
_entity_poly.pdbx_seq_one_letter_code
_entity_poly.pdbx_strand_id
1 'polypeptide(L)' 'MSEAWSDKRKRQYEHVKDSELDRGRDEDRAEEIAARTVNKTRDEKGETKDDDED' A
#
# COMPACT_ATOMS: atom_id res chain seq x y z
N MET A 1 -15.86 -0.72 -0.96
CA MET A 1 -14.64 0.01 -0.60
C MET A 1 -13.77 -0.01 -1.83
N SER A 2 -13.50 1.18 -2.35
CA SER A 2 -12.97 1.49 -3.69
C SER A 2 -12.01 0.43 -4.22
N GLU A 3 -12.35 -0.11 -5.39
CA GLU A 3 -11.65 -1.13 -6.18
C GLU A 3 -10.25 -0.72 -6.67
N ALA A 4 -9.62 0.30 -6.09
CA ALA A 4 -8.33 0.80 -6.56
C ALA A 4 -7.16 -0.16 -6.24
N TRP A 5 -7.29 -1.00 -5.19
CA TRP A 5 -6.21 -1.87 -4.70
C TRP A 5 -6.63 -3.34 -4.70
N SER A 6 -5.87 -4.18 -5.40
CA SER A 6 -5.93 -5.65 -5.28
C SER A 6 -5.79 -6.09 -3.81
N ASP A 7 -6.42 -7.20 -3.42
CA ASP A 7 -6.30 -7.77 -2.07
C ASP A 7 -4.85 -8.03 -1.65
N LYS A 8 -3.95 -8.31 -2.62
CA LYS A 8 -2.51 -8.40 -2.39
C LYS A 8 -1.92 -7.08 -1.87
N ARG A 9 -2.36 -5.96 -2.43
CA ARG A 9 -1.87 -4.62 -2.08
C ARG A 9 -2.46 -4.11 -0.77
N LYS A 10 -3.73 -4.46 -0.48
CA LYS A 10 -4.33 -4.21 0.84
C LYS A 10 -3.54 -4.88 1.97
N ARG A 11 -3.19 -6.17 1.82
CA ARG A 11 -2.37 -6.89 2.81
C ARG A 11 -0.97 -6.28 2.97
N GLN A 12 -0.37 -5.82 1.88
CA GLN A 12 0.94 -5.16 1.92
C GLN A 12 0.86 -3.83 2.67
N TYR A 13 -0.18 -3.03 2.41
CA TYR A 13 -0.42 -1.79 3.13
C TYR A 13 -0.56 -2.03 4.63
N GLU A 14 -1.45 -2.95 5.04
CA GLU A 14 -1.66 -3.27 6.46
C GLU A 14 -0.36 -3.72 7.12
N HIS A 15 0.41 -4.61 6.48
CA HIS A 15 1.68 -5.09 7.03
C HIS A 15 2.71 -3.97 7.23
N VAL A 16 2.81 -3.03 6.30
CA VAL A 16 3.72 -1.88 6.45
C VAL A 16 3.22 -0.92 7.52
N LYS A 17 1.90 -0.66 7.57
CA LYS A 17 1.28 0.18 8.59
C LYS A 17 1.56 -0.39 9.99
N ASP A 18 1.25 -1.66 10.22
CA ASP A 18 1.52 -2.34 11.50
C ASP A 18 3.01 -2.30 11.86
N SER A 19 3.92 -2.57 10.90
CA SER A 19 5.36 -2.54 11.19
C SER A 19 5.85 -1.15 11.60
N GLU A 20 5.28 -0.07 11.05
CA GLU A 20 5.65 1.29 11.44
C GLU A 20 5.01 1.71 12.77
N LEU A 21 3.80 1.23 13.07
CA LEU A 21 3.17 1.37 14.39
C LEU A 21 3.98 0.66 15.49
N ASP A 22 4.42 -0.59 15.23
CA ASP A 22 5.29 -1.36 16.13
C ASP A 22 6.63 -0.67 16.40
N ARG A 23 7.12 0.14 15.44
CA ARG A 23 8.31 0.98 15.59
C ARG A 23 8.06 2.26 16.38
N GLY A 24 6.83 2.48 16.84
CA GLY A 24 6.42 3.63 17.63
C GLY A 24 6.12 4.88 16.80
N ARG A 25 5.78 4.73 15.51
CA ARG A 25 5.28 5.87 14.72
C ARG A 25 3.80 6.10 14.98
N ASP A 26 3.38 7.36 14.84
CA ASP A 26 1.97 7.73 14.84
C ASP A 26 1.21 7.10 13.67
N GLU A 27 -0.08 6.85 13.88
CA GLU A 27 -0.95 6.19 12.91
C GLU A 27 -0.98 6.90 11.55
N ASP A 28 -1.14 8.22 11.54
CA ASP A 28 -1.14 9.02 10.32
C ASP A 28 0.17 8.87 9.54
N ARG A 29 1.29 8.79 10.28
CA ARG A 29 2.61 8.63 9.68
C ARG A 29 2.81 7.23 9.13
N ALA A 30 2.33 6.21 9.84
CA ALA A 30 2.38 4.82 9.39
C ALA A 30 1.54 4.61 8.12
N GLU A 31 0.35 5.21 8.06
CA GLU A 31 -0.54 5.18 6.90
C GLU A 31 0.09 5.85 5.67
N GLU A 32 0.69 7.03 5.81
CA GLU A 32 1.40 7.70 4.72
C GLU A 32 2.55 6.83 4.17
N ILE A 33 3.35 6.23 5.07
CA ILE A 33 4.48 5.38 4.70
C ILE A 33 3.99 4.12 3.99
N ALA A 34 2.93 3.48 4.50
CA ALA A 34 2.33 2.30 3.89
C ALA A 34 1.80 2.59 2.49
N ALA A 35 1.02 3.67 2.32
CA ALA A 35 0.49 4.08 1.03
C ALA A 35 1.61 4.37 0.02
N ARG A 36 2.64 5.12 0.42
CA ARG A 36 3.78 5.44 -0.44
C ARG A 36 4.57 4.19 -0.84
N THR A 37 4.71 3.23 0.06
CA THR A 37 5.42 1.96 -0.19
C THR A 37 4.66 1.09 -1.19
N VAL A 38 3.34 0.97 -1.02
CA VAL A 38 2.48 0.22 -1.93
C VAL A 38 2.44 0.86 -3.31
N ASN A 39 2.26 2.19 -3.40
CA ASN A 39 2.28 2.91 -4.67
C ASN A 39 3.62 2.72 -5.39
N LYS A 40 4.76 2.89 -4.71
CA LYS A 40 6.07 2.61 -5.28
C LYS A 40 6.19 1.18 -5.82
N THR A 41 5.68 0.20 -5.07
CA THR A 41 5.69 -1.20 -5.49
C THR A 41 4.84 -1.42 -6.75
N ARG A 42 3.68 -0.76 -6.84
CA ARG A 42 2.82 -0.81 -8.04
C ARG A 42 3.53 -0.22 -9.24
N ASP A 43 4.17 0.94 -9.08
CA ASP A 43 4.95 1.59 -10.15
C ASP A 43 6.11 0.70 -10.63
N GLU A 44 6.85 0.10 -9.69
CA GLU A 44 7.94 -0.84 -10.00
C GLU A 44 7.45 -2.11 -10.70
N LYS A 45 6.20 -2.53 -10.44
CA LYS A 45 5.58 -3.70 -11.04
C LYS A 45 4.79 -3.40 -12.32
N GLY A 46 4.66 -2.13 -12.71
CA GLY A 46 3.82 -1.71 -13.83
C GLY A 46 2.32 -1.71 -13.53
N GLU A 47 1.91 -2.06 -12.31
CA GLU A 47 0.50 -2.14 -11.87
C GLU A 47 -0.16 -0.75 -11.68
N THR A 48 0.50 0.32 -12.13
CA THR A 48 -0.06 1.67 -12.20
C THR A 48 -0.62 2.03 -13.57
N LYS A 49 -0.39 1.18 -14.59
CA LYS A 49 -0.90 1.36 -15.96
C LYS A 49 -1.93 0.29 -16.35
N ASP A 50 -1.85 -0.89 -15.75
CA ASP A 50 -2.67 -2.07 -16.04
C ASP A 50 -3.85 -2.26 -15.05
N ASP A 51 -4.62 -1.21 -14.77
CA ASP A 51 -5.98 -1.37 -14.18
C ASP A 51 -7.04 -1.58 -15.31
N ASP A 52 -6.63 -1.61 -16.58
CA ASP A 52 -7.39 -2.10 -17.73
C ASP A 52 -6.73 -3.38 -18.25
N GLU A 53 -7.15 -4.55 -17.76
CA GLU A 53 -7.40 -5.79 -18.53
C GLU A 53 -7.64 -6.95 -17.55
N ASP A 54 -8.90 -7.39 -17.52
CA ASP A 54 -9.37 -8.69 -17.04
C ASP A 54 -9.07 -9.76 -18.11
#